data_AF-A0A424Y1N8-F1
#
_entry.id   AF-A0A424Y1N8-F1
#
_cell.length_a   1.000
_cell.length_b   1.000
_cell.length_c   1.000
_cell.angle_alpha   90.00
_cell.angle_beta   90.00
_cell.angle_gamma   90.00
#
_symmetry.space_group_name_H-M   'P 1'
#
loop_
_entity.id
_entity.type
_entity.pdbx_description
1 polymer ?
#
loop_
_entity_poly.entity_id
_entity_poly.type
_entity_poly.pdbx_seq_one_letter_code
_entity_poly.pdbx_strand_id
1 'polypeptide(L)'
;MAKQKKRSSLSRKFFWLVVILLALNPLRTWYTQEQERRDLEEQYAKAQQQEQELEAEIEELRHTLENITEDEYIEAMARQNLRMVHEDEWVLIDIQSHGD
;
A
#
# COMPACT_ATOMS: atom_id res chain seq x y z
N MET A 1 46.69 60.37 19.69
CA MET A 1 45.56 59.55 20.18
C MET A 1 44.70 59.14 18.99
N ALA A 2 44.61 57.85 18.67
CA ALA A 2 43.47 57.24 17.96
C ALA A 2 43.76 55.75 17.74
N LYS A 3 43.20 54.88 18.61
CA LYS A 3 43.20 53.43 18.39
C LYS A 3 42.11 53.12 17.36
N GLN A 4 42.54 52.81 16.12
CA GLN A 4 41.66 52.44 15.02
C GLN A 4 40.84 51.18 15.38
N LYS A 5 39.51 51.31 15.30
CA LYS A 5 38.53 50.28 15.64
C LYS A 5 38.52 49.16 14.58
N LYS A 6 39.22 48.06 14.83
CA LYS A 6 39.08 46.76 14.12
C LYS A 6 37.77 46.02 14.50
N ARG A 7 36.60 46.66 14.40
CA ARG A 7 35.31 46.06 14.84
C ARG A 7 34.40 45.52 13.73
N SER A 8 34.75 45.65 12.44
CA SER A 8 33.82 45.30 11.34
C SER A 8 33.74 43.80 10.98
N SER A 9 34.69 42.96 11.41
CA SER A 9 34.69 41.53 11.04
C SER A 9 33.82 40.66 11.95
N LEU A 10 33.63 41.06 13.21
CA LEU A 10 32.81 40.33 14.19
C LEU A 10 31.31 40.45 13.89
N SER A 11 30.83 41.64 13.53
CA SER A 11 29.42 41.83 13.14
C SER A 11 29.08 41.08 11.86
N ARG A 12 30.00 41.03 10.89
CA ARG A 12 29.81 40.30 9.63
C ARG A 12 29.76 38.78 9.83
N LYS A 13 30.59 38.24 10.75
CA LYS A 13 30.55 36.83 11.15
C LYS A 13 29.27 36.48 11.89
N PHE A 14 28.80 37.35 12.78
CA PHE A 14 27.55 37.16 13.51
C PHE A 14 26.33 37.20 12.58
N PHE A 15 26.32 38.13 11.62
CA PHE A 15 25.29 38.21 10.58
C PHE A 15 25.20 36.91 9.76
N TRP A 16 26.34 36.38 9.31
CA TRP A 16 26.38 35.10 8.60
C TRP A 16 25.90 33.92 9.46
N LEU A 17 26.23 33.91 10.75
CA LEU A 17 25.73 32.90 11.69
C LEU A 17 24.20 32.92 11.79
N VAL A 18 23.60 34.11 11.91
CA VAL A 18 22.14 34.28 11.95
C VAL A 18 21.50 33.80 10.65
N VAL A 19 22.08 34.14 9.50
CA VAL A 19 21.58 33.70 8.18
C VAL A 19 21.63 32.17 8.05
N ILE A 20 22.73 31.53 8.49
CA ILE A 20 22.85 30.06 8.48
C ILE A 20 21.81 29.43 9.41
N LEU A 21 21.58 30.00 10.59
CA LEU A 21 20.58 29.51 11.55
C LEU A 21 19.14 29.66 11.02
N LEU A 22 18.87 30.76 10.31
CA LEU A 22 17.59 30.98 9.62
C LEU A 22 17.40 30.00 8.46
N ALA A 23 18.46 29.68 7.72
CA ALA A 23 18.42 28.72 6.62
C ALA A 23 18.30 27.26 7.09
N LEU A 24 18.79 26.92 8.29
CA LEU A 24 18.69 25.55 8.82
C LEU A 24 17.26 25.14 9.15
N ASN A 25 16.39 26.07 9.54
CA ASN A 25 14.98 25.79 9.84
C ASN A 25 14.21 25.22 8.64
N PRO A 26 14.15 25.88 7.47
CA PRO A 26 13.43 25.35 6.31
C PRO A 26 14.06 24.06 5.78
N LEU A 27 15.37 23.86 5.91
CA LEU A 27 16.03 22.61 5.55
C LEU A 27 15.52 21.43 6.39
N ARG A 28 15.39 21.62 7.71
CA ARG A 28 14.82 20.61 8.59
C ARG A 28 13.34 20.35 8.27
N THR A 29 12.56 21.41 8.13
CA THR A 29 11.12 21.31 7.82
C THR A 29 10.88 20.65 6.47
N TRP A 30 11.72 20.91 5.47
CA TRP A 30 11.64 20.26 4.17
C TRP A 30 11.92 18.75 4.28
N TYR A 31 12.95 18.35 5.02
CA TYR A 31 13.27 16.93 5.22
C TYR A 31 12.14 16.16 5.90
N THR A 32 11.53 16.74 6.95
CA THR A 32 10.39 16.12 7.65
C THR A 32 9.17 16.03 6.73
N GLN A 33 8.84 17.09 5.98
CA GLN A 33 7.71 17.08 5.05
C GLN A 33 7.88 16.05 3.92
N GLU A 34 9.11 15.84 3.42
CA GLU A 34 9.33 14.83 2.38
C GLU A 34 9.09 13.41 2.91
N GLN A 35 9.48 13.12 4.15
CA GLN A 35 9.18 11.82 4.77
C GLN A 35 7.68 11.62 4.98
N GLU A 36 6.99 12.62 5.52
CA GLU A 36 5.54 12.58 5.70
C GLU A 36 4.81 12.40 4.37
N ARG A 37 5.23 13.10 3.30
CA ARG A 37 4.62 12.92 1.98
C ARG A 37 4.73 11.49 1.49
N ARG A 38 5.92 10.87 1.64
CA ARG A 38 6.14 9.49 1.19
C ARG A 38 5.30 8.49 1.99
N ASP A 39 5.19 8.70 3.30
CA ASP A 39 4.34 7.85 4.15
C ASP A 39 2.85 7.99 3.78
N LEU A 40 2.36 9.22 3.55
CA LEU A 40 1.01 9.45 3.06
C LEU A 40 0.77 8.83 1.68
N GLU A 41 1.74 8.89 0.78
CA GLU A 41 1.65 8.32 -0.56
C GLU A 41 1.58 6.79 -0.52
N GLU A 42 2.34 6.15 0.37
CA GLU A 42 2.26 4.70 0.61
C GLU A 42 0.92 4.30 1.24
N GLN A 43 0.43 5.06 2.21
CA GLN A 43 -0.89 4.82 2.82
C GLN A 43 -2.02 4.99 1.79
N TYR A 44 -1.94 6.01 0.94
CA TYR A 44 -2.90 6.24 -0.13
C TYR A 44 -2.90 5.08 -1.14
N ALA A 45 -1.73 4.63 -1.58
CA ALA A 45 -1.61 3.50 -2.50
C ALA A 45 -2.19 2.22 -1.90
N LYS A 46 -1.94 1.94 -0.61
CA LYS A 46 -2.54 0.79 0.09
C LYS A 46 -4.05 0.90 0.19
N ALA A 47 -4.58 2.07 0.54
CA ALA A 47 -6.01 2.29 0.63
C ALA A 47 -6.68 2.11 -0.75
N GLN A 48 -6.06 2.59 -1.81
CA GLN A 48 -6.55 2.43 -3.17
C GLN A 48 -6.54 0.96 -3.63
N GLN A 49 -5.50 0.19 -3.27
CA GLN A 49 -5.47 -1.24 -3.53
C GLN A 49 -6.58 -1.98 -2.79
N GLN A 50 -6.80 -1.66 -1.51
CA GLN A 50 -7.90 -2.24 -0.73
C GLN A 50 -9.26 -1.90 -1.34
N GLU A 51 -9.46 -0.67 -1.80
CA GLU A 51 -10.70 -0.27 -2.46
C GLU A 51 -10.96 -1.11 -3.72
N GLN A 52 -9.94 -1.33 -4.54
CA GLN A 52 -10.05 -2.17 -5.73
C GLN A 52 -10.33 -3.64 -5.40
N GLU A 53 -9.68 -4.20 -4.38
CA GLU A 53 -9.92 -5.57 -3.91
C GLU A 53 -11.36 -5.73 -3.41
N LEU A 54 -11.85 -4.78 -2.60
CA LEU A 54 -13.22 -4.82 -2.09
C LEU A 54 -14.24 -4.64 -3.23
N GLU A 55 -13.97 -3.79 -4.22
CA GLU A 55 -14.88 -3.59 -5.34
C GLU A 55 -14.97 -4.86 -6.22
N ALA A 56 -13.84 -5.53 -6.46
CA ALA A 56 -13.80 -6.82 -7.13
C ALA A 56 -14.55 -7.91 -6.34
N GLU A 57 -14.38 -7.96 -5.01
CA GLU A 57 -15.10 -8.91 -4.15
C GLU A 57 -16.61 -8.64 -4.16
N ILE A 58 -17.03 -7.36 -4.16
CA ILE A 58 -18.44 -6.99 -4.28
C ILE A 58 -19.00 -7.44 -5.63
N GLU A 59 -18.26 -7.28 -6.72
CA GLU A 59 -18.69 -7.71 -8.05
C GLU A 59 -18.82 -9.24 -8.14
N GLU A 60 -17.85 -9.98 -7.59
CA GLU A 60 -17.89 -11.44 -7.48
C GLU A 60 -19.10 -11.91 -6.64
N LEU A 61 -19.32 -11.30 -5.49
CA LEU A 61 -20.45 -11.62 -4.62
C LEU A 61 -21.80 -11.29 -5.27
N ARG A 62 -21.88 -10.21 -6.04
CA ARG A 62 -23.08 -9.86 -6.82
C ARG A 62 -23.35 -10.87 -7.92
N HIS A 63 -22.33 -11.22 -8.70
CA HIS A 63 -22.44 -12.26 -9.72
C HIS A 63 -22.86 -13.60 -9.11
N THR A 64 -22.31 -13.94 -7.96
CA THR A 64 -22.71 -15.12 -7.20
C THR A 64 -24.18 -15.04 -6.78
N LEU A 65 -24.62 -13.92 -6.22
CA LEU A 65 -26.02 -13.71 -5.80
C LEU A 65 -27.02 -13.77 -6.95
N GLU A 66 -26.66 -13.23 -8.12
CA GLU A 66 -27.52 -13.24 -9.30
C GLU A 66 -27.66 -14.65 -9.89
N ASN A 67 -26.59 -15.44 -9.86
CA ASN A 67 -26.56 -16.76 -10.50
C ASN A 67 -26.77 -17.93 -9.52
N ILE A 68 -26.90 -17.69 -8.21
CA ILE A 68 -27.07 -18.75 -7.20
C ILE A 68 -28.32 -19.62 -7.41
N THR A 69 -29.30 -19.13 -8.16
CA THR A 69 -30.52 -19.88 -8.51
C THR A 69 -30.45 -20.57 -9.87
N GLU A 70 -29.36 -20.38 -10.63
CA GLU A 70 -29.16 -21.05 -11.91
C GLU A 70 -28.54 -22.43 -11.68
N ASP A 71 -29.19 -23.48 -12.17
CA ASP A 71 -28.75 -24.87 -11.98
C ASP A 71 -27.30 -25.09 -12.46
N GLU A 72 -26.89 -24.41 -13.55
CA GLU A 72 -25.54 -24.51 -14.12
C GLU A 72 -24.47 -23.94 -13.18
N TYR A 73 -24.80 -22.86 -12.46
CA TYR A 73 -23.92 -22.24 -11.46
C TYR A 73 -23.87 -23.09 -10.17
N ILE A 74 -25.01 -23.63 -9.73
CA ILE A 74 -25.07 -24.56 -8.58
C ILE A 74 -24.22 -25.80 -8.85
N GLU A 75 -24.32 -26.38 -10.05
CA GLU A 75 -23.55 -27.56 -10.45
C GLU A 75 -22.05 -27.24 -10.54
N ALA A 76 -21.68 -26.09 -11.09
CA ALA A 76 -20.29 -25.62 -11.14
C ALA A 76 -19.70 -25.45 -9.72
N MET A 77 -20.44 -24.81 -8.81
CA MET A 77 -20.01 -24.61 -7.42
C MET A 77 -19.97 -25.93 -6.64
N ALA A 78 -20.88 -26.87 -6.89
CA ALA A 78 -20.85 -28.21 -6.30
C ALA A 78 -19.62 -29.02 -6.76
N ARG A 79 -19.26 -28.93 -8.05
CA ARG A 79 -18.02 -29.52 -8.59
C ARG A 79 -16.78 -28.87 -7.97
N GLN A 80 -16.75 -27.54 -7.84
CA GLN A 80 -15.57 -26.82 -7.35
C GLN A 80 -15.36 -26.97 -5.82
N ASN A 81 -16.41 -26.75 -5.03
CA ASN A 81 -16.30 -26.68 -3.57
C ASN A 81 -16.53 -28.01 -2.87
N LEU A 82 -17.39 -28.86 -3.43
CA LEU A 82 -17.77 -30.14 -2.82
C LEU A 82 -17.17 -31.35 -3.54
N ARG A 83 -16.48 -31.13 -4.68
CA ARG A 83 -16.00 -32.20 -5.58
C ARG A 83 -17.10 -33.20 -5.94
N MET A 84 -18.35 -32.72 -5.96
CA MET A 84 -19.50 -33.53 -6.33
C MET A 84 -19.56 -33.67 -7.84
N VAL A 85 -19.88 -34.86 -8.31
CA VAL A 85 -20.07 -35.20 -9.73
C VAL A 85 -21.41 -35.88 -9.90
N HIS A 86 -21.95 -35.88 -11.13
CA HIS A 86 -23.20 -36.57 -11.40
C HIS A 86 -23.05 -38.08 -11.26
N GLU A 87 -24.14 -38.80 -10.95
CA GLU A 87 -24.12 -40.25 -10.75
C GLU A 87 -23.60 -41.02 -11.98
N ASP A 88 -23.71 -40.43 -13.17
CA ASP A 88 -23.27 -40.99 -14.45
C ASP A 88 -21.85 -40.56 -14.88
N GLU A 89 -21.15 -39.76 -14.06
CA GLU A 89 -19.81 -39.23 -14.37
C GLU A 89 -18.70 -39.99 -13.62
N TRP A 90 -17.62 -40.33 -14.33
CA TRP A 90 -16.49 -41.09 -13.76
C TRP A 90 -15.39 -40.14 -13.26
N VAL A 91 -15.06 -40.23 -11.97
CA VAL A 91 -13.94 -39.46 -11.37
C VAL A 91 -12.70 -40.34 -11.26
N LEU A 92 -11.63 -39.93 -11.95
CA LEU A 92 -10.32 -40.58 -11.85
C LEU A 92 -9.59 -40.06 -10.59
N ILE A 93 -9.54 -40.89 -9.55
CA ILE A 93 -8.75 -40.60 -8.35
C ILE A 93 -7.41 -41.33 -8.47
N ASP A 94 -6.31 -40.57 -8.59
CA ASP A 94 -4.95 -41.13 -8.55
C ASP A 94 -4.60 -41.50 -7.09
N ILE A 95 -4.89 -42.73 -6.72
CA ILE A 95 -4.41 -43.33 -5.47
C ILE A 95 -2.96 -43.80 -5.67
N GLN A 96 -2.01 -42.87 -5.52
CA GLN A 96 -0.62 -43.26 -5.30
C GLN A 96 -0.52 -43.94 -3.93
N SER A 97 -0.63 -45.27 -3.94
CA SER A 97 -0.29 -46.14 -2.83
C SER A 97 1.17 -45.88 -2.44
N HIS A 98 1.39 -45.09 -1.40
CA HIS A 98 2.58 -45.22 -0.57
C HIS A 98 2.43 -46.55 0.19
N GLY A 99 2.90 -47.63 -0.45
CA GLY A 99 3.18 -48.88 0.22
C GLY A 99 4.49 -48.71 0.98
N ASP A 100 4.41 -48.74 2.31
CA ASP A 100 5.52 -49.13 3.18
C ASP A 100 5.80 -50.64 3.06
#